data_AF-A0A1V1T9T8-F1
#
_entry.id   AF-A0A1V1T9T8-F1
#
_cell.length_a   1.000
_cell.length_b   1.000
_cell.length_c   1.000
_cell.angle_alpha   90.00
_cell.angle_beta   90.00
_cell.angle_gamma   90.00
#
_symmetry.space_group_name_H-M   'P 1'
#
loop_
_entity.id
_entity.type
_entity.pdbx_description
1 polymer ?
#
loop_
_entity_poly.entity_id
_entity_poly.type
_entity_poly.pdbx_seq_one_letter_code
_entity_poly.pdbx_strand_id
1 'polypeptide(L)'
;MVAQDEPDLFDQLDYEVTGIDVDTPSYWWSTSGRELARMISVAEYPEEAQREFLRFFRDVICPHLGARPDSTSARSSMTWHGGPIEYSFDLKGSSSTPSVRFVVDFTQLRPPASSHPLSITSTQAAIDKLTKMPGFDDTWYQSLVKWFTHSHLAPEAQKALAAKTGHQTSMIIGFDIHRKLPAQDALPAMGKVYFIPCFAAAFQGRSRWQVVRSAIRQLPAIDSYPNILRSLCIIEEYLSEKPKEWEDGAWYLATDFVRPEKTRLKVYLRTAGGTFDEIWDFYTLGGRIAGLDEDRDKIRELLELTSGMGPKKRDVWPSVHVSSRATTLYFSLSADSSCPAPKINIYPANFAADDESIIRGVDVWLRKHGMNDGGVSMEERLKNVFTHRELGQKTGIVTFIGIGRKGGPSKKDLSMQIYFAPEPYPNPRV
;
A
#
# COMPACT_ATOMS: atom_id res chain seq x y z
N MET A 1 43.87 12.66 16.60
CA MET A 1 43.18 12.55 15.30
C MET A 1 41.77 12.13 15.60
N VAL A 2 40.82 13.07 15.49
CA VAL A 2 39.39 12.76 15.56
C VAL A 2 39.06 12.07 14.23
N ALA A 3 38.50 10.87 14.28
CA ALA A 3 37.97 10.22 13.09
C ALA A 3 36.90 11.16 12.51
N GLN A 4 37.11 11.62 11.29
CA GLN A 4 36.04 12.28 10.55
C GLN A 4 35.03 11.17 10.22
N ASP A 5 33.86 11.22 10.84
CA ASP A 5 32.74 10.35 10.46
C ASP A 5 32.47 10.58 8.97
N GLU A 6 32.63 9.54 8.15
CA GLU A 6 32.25 9.61 6.75
C GLU A 6 30.74 9.92 6.67
N PRO A 7 30.32 10.86 5.81
CA PRO A 7 28.91 11.17 5.63
C PRO A 7 28.16 9.90 5.19
N ASP A 8 26.99 9.68 5.76
CA ASP A 8 26.16 8.55 5.36
C ASP A 8 25.80 8.63 3.87
N LEU A 9 25.40 7.51 3.26
CA LEU A 9 25.12 7.45 1.82
C LEU A 9 24.10 8.52 1.37
N PHE A 10 23.14 8.87 2.22
CA PHE A 10 22.15 9.89 1.89
C PHE A 10 22.80 11.26 1.82
N ASP A 11 23.64 11.60 2.79
CA ASP A 11 24.39 12.86 2.82
C ASP A 11 25.35 12.95 1.62
N GLN A 12 26.01 11.85 1.23
CA GLN A 12 26.81 11.81 0.00
C GLN A 12 26.00 12.15 -1.26
N LEU A 13 24.78 11.59 -1.38
CA LEU A 13 23.87 11.89 -2.49
C LEU A 13 23.28 13.29 -2.42
N ASP A 14 23.16 13.86 -1.22
CA ASP A 14 22.74 15.25 -1.01
C ASP A 14 23.81 16.23 -1.52
N TYR A 15 25.10 15.92 -1.30
CA TYR A 15 26.20 16.70 -1.89
C TYR A 15 26.21 16.69 -3.43
N GLU A 16 25.84 15.56 -4.08
CA GLU A 16 25.69 15.50 -5.54
C GLU A 16 24.68 16.54 -6.07
N VAL A 17 23.66 16.90 -5.26
CA VAL A 17 22.64 17.90 -5.61
C VAL A 17 23.24 19.32 -5.53
N THR A 18 24.02 19.60 -4.50
CA THR A 18 24.60 20.95 -4.29
C THR A 18 25.67 21.36 -5.31
N GLY A 19 26.22 20.40 -6.06
CA GLY A 19 27.19 20.65 -7.13
C GLY A 19 26.58 20.96 -8.50
N ILE A 20 25.26 20.85 -8.66
CA ILE A 20 24.52 21.19 -9.88
C ILE A 20 23.55 22.31 -9.51
N ASP A 21 23.72 23.47 -10.13
CA ASP A 21 22.97 24.71 -9.90
C ASP A 21 21.45 24.52 -10.07
N VAL A 22 20.76 24.10 -9.01
CA VAL A 22 19.30 24.16 -8.81
C VAL A 22 19.02 24.20 -7.31
N ASP A 23 18.10 25.07 -6.89
CA ASP A 23 17.62 25.32 -5.51
C ASP A 23 17.60 24.12 -4.54
N THR A 24 17.79 24.43 -3.25
CA THR A 24 17.55 23.60 -2.04
C THR A 24 16.80 22.29 -2.30
N PRO A 25 17.31 21.12 -1.86
CA PRO A 25 16.68 19.83 -2.15
C PRO A 25 15.18 19.86 -1.82
N SER A 26 14.37 19.26 -2.70
CA SER A 26 12.91 19.29 -2.54
C SER A 26 12.53 18.77 -1.14
N TYR A 27 11.51 19.38 -0.50
CA TYR A 27 11.02 18.96 0.82
C TYR A 27 10.87 17.43 0.95
N TRP A 28 10.36 16.80 -0.11
CA TRP A 28 10.15 15.36 -0.17
C TRP A 28 11.44 14.54 -0.16
N TRP A 29 12.51 15.03 -0.76
CA TRP A 29 13.84 14.42 -0.66
C TRP A 29 14.36 14.52 0.77
N SER A 30 14.39 15.74 1.33
CA SER A 30 14.92 15.99 2.68
C SER A 30 14.13 15.27 3.79
N THR A 31 12.85 14.97 3.57
CA THR A 31 12.03 14.21 4.51
C THR A 31 11.88 12.74 4.14
N SER A 32 11.13 12.44 3.07
CA SER A 32 10.75 11.07 2.72
C SER A 32 11.92 10.29 2.12
N GLY A 33 12.81 10.96 1.38
CA GLY A 33 14.05 10.38 0.92
C GLY A 33 14.92 9.90 2.08
N ARG A 34 15.06 10.73 3.13
CA ARG A 34 15.85 10.38 4.33
C ARG A 34 15.23 9.23 5.12
N GLU A 35 13.90 9.19 5.26
CA GLU A 35 13.21 8.04 5.88
C GLU A 35 13.41 6.76 5.09
N LEU A 36 13.27 6.81 3.77
CA LEU A 36 13.49 5.66 2.90
C LEU A 36 14.94 5.18 2.93
N ALA A 37 15.91 6.10 2.98
CA ALA A 37 17.33 5.77 3.16
C ALA A 37 17.58 5.01 4.46
N ARG A 38 16.98 5.47 5.57
CA ARG A 38 17.04 4.74 6.85
C ARG A 38 16.36 3.38 6.74
N MET A 39 15.19 3.28 6.09
CA MET A 39 14.47 2.01 5.94
C MET A 39 15.26 0.96 5.17
N ILE A 40 15.85 1.32 4.02
CA ILE A 40 16.65 0.39 3.21
C ILE A 40 17.97 0.03 3.90
N SER A 41 18.55 0.97 4.67
CA SER A 41 19.76 0.75 5.46
C SER A 41 19.49 -0.23 6.61
N VAL A 42 18.47 0.00 7.46
CA VAL A 42 18.13 -0.95 8.52
C VAL A 42 17.69 -2.29 7.95
N ALA A 43 17.08 -2.31 6.76
CA ALA A 43 16.72 -3.54 6.05
C ALA A 43 17.92 -4.24 5.39
N GLU A 44 19.16 -3.71 5.54
CA GLU A 44 20.41 -4.30 5.05
C GLU A 44 20.43 -4.50 3.53
N TYR A 45 19.95 -3.51 2.79
CA TYR A 45 20.11 -3.49 1.34
C TYR A 45 21.60 -3.22 0.99
N PRO A 46 22.16 -3.87 -0.05
CA PRO A 46 23.50 -3.55 -0.54
C PRO A 46 23.61 -2.07 -0.94
N GLU A 47 24.77 -1.45 -0.70
CA GLU A 47 24.98 0.00 -0.94
C GLU A 47 24.63 0.43 -2.38
N GLU A 48 25.02 -0.37 -3.38
CA GLU A 48 24.67 -0.11 -4.79
C GLU A 48 23.16 -0.03 -5.00
N ALA A 49 22.40 -0.96 -4.41
CA ALA A 49 20.94 -0.96 -4.51
C ALA A 49 20.32 0.24 -3.76
N GLN A 50 20.92 0.64 -2.63
CA GLN A 50 20.50 1.84 -1.93
C GLN A 50 20.72 3.09 -2.78
N ARG A 51 21.90 3.23 -3.39
CA ARG A 51 22.29 4.38 -4.22
C ARG A 51 21.36 4.55 -5.42
N GLU A 52 21.15 3.46 -6.18
CA GLU A 52 20.31 3.50 -7.37
C GLU A 52 18.83 3.74 -7.04
N PHE A 53 18.32 3.16 -5.96
CA PHE A 53 16.97 3.45 -5.50
C PHE A 53 16.81 4.91 -5.04
N LEU A 54 17.75 5.45 -4.27
CA LEU A 54 17.66 6.82 -3.75
C LEU A 54 17.74 7.85 -4.88
N ARG A 55 18.59 7.64 -5.89
CA ARG A 55 18.61 8.44 -7.12
C ARG A 55 17.28 8.37 -7.87
N PHE A 56 16.72 7.17 -8.03
CA PHE A 56 15.38 7.01 -8.62
C PHE A 56 14.30 7.77 -7.83
N PHE A 57 14.31 7.69 -6.50
CA PHE A 57 13.34 8.42 -5.67
C PHE A 57 13.50 9.94 -5.83
N ARG A 58 14.73 10.45 -5.81
CA ARG A 58 15.06 11.88 -6.00
C ARG A 58 14.62 12.37 -7.38
N ASP A 59 15.01 11.67 -8.43
CA ASP A 59 14.95 12.19 -9.81
C ASP A 59 13.64 11.84 -10.52
N VAL A 60 12.97 10.75 -10.11
CA VAL A 60 11.75 10.25 -10.75
C VAL A 60 10.52 10.44 -9.88
N ILE A 61 10.61 10.30 -8.56
CA ILE A 61 9.43 10.37 -7.68
C ILE A 61 9.19 11.79 -7.15
N CYS A 62 10.21 12.41 -6.54
CA CYS A 62 10.07 13.72 -5.88
C CYS A 62 9.48 14.84 -6.75
N PRO A 63 9.83 14.98 -8.05
CA PRO A 63 9.30 16.05 -8.89
C PRO A 63 7.78 16.03 -9.06
N HIS A 64 7.13 14.91 -8.79
CA HIS A 64 5.68 14.73 -8.97
C HIS A 64 4.86 14.87 -7.68
N LEU A 65 5.50 15.10 -6.52
CA LEU A 65 4.84 15.17 -5.22
C LEU A 65 4.33 16.58 -4.84
N GLY A 66 4.63 17.59 -5.67
CA GLY A 66 4.28 18.98 -5.42
C GLY A 66 5.11 19.62 -4.31
N ALA A 67 4.70 20.81 -3.87
CA ALA A 67 5.46 21.59 -2.88
C ALA A 67 5.30 21.07 -1.44
N ARG A 68 6.13 21.60 -0.51
CA ARG A 68 6.03 21.37 0.93
C ARG A 68 4.60 21.63 1.43
N PRO A 69 3.94 20.69 2.13
CA PRO A 69 2.56 20.85 2.55
C PRO A 69 2.34 22.02 3.51
N ASP A 70 1.15 22.64 3.44
CA ASP A 70 0.66 23.60 4.42
C ASP A 70 -0.87 23.45 4.62
N SER A 71 -1.49 24.42 5.29
CA SER A 71 -2.93 24.46 5.56
C SER A 71 -3.85 24.49 4.33
N THR A 72 -3.34 24.86 3.15
CA THR A 72 -4.11 24.93 1.89
C THR A 72 -3.91 23.69 1.01
N SER A 73 -3.07 22.73 1.40
CA SER A 73 -2.89 21.49 0.66
C SER A 73 -4.17 20.66 0.62
N ALA A 74 -4.47 20.07 -0.54
CA ALA A 74 -5.45 18.98 -0.60
C ALA A 74 -4.89 17.74 0.12
N ARG A 75 -5.77 16.79 0.46
CA ARG A 75 -5.40 15.57 1.18
C ARG A 75 -5.56 14.35 0.30
N SER A 76 -4.54 13.49 0.30
CA SER A 76 -4.66 12.14 -0.24
C SER A 76 -5.68 11.34 0.57
N SER A 77 -6.50 10.52 -0.11
CA SER A 77 -7.34 9.51 0.54
C SER A 77 -6.57 8.22 0.85
N MET A 78 -5.30 8.11 0.45
CA MET A 78 -4.46 6.94 0.72
C MET A 78 -4.10 6.85 2.20
N THR A 79 -3.69 7.97 2.79
CA THR A 79 -3.16 8.00 4.16
C THR A 79 -4.08 8.78 5.10
N TRP A 80 -4.11 8.37 6.36
CA TRP A 80 -4.97 9.01 7.37
C TRP A 80 -4.58 10.44 7.70
N HIS A 81 -3.31 10.79 7.50
CA HIS A 81 -2.80 12.15 7.72
C HIS A 81 -2.90 13.03 6.45
N GLY A 82 -3.36 12.47 5.32
CA GLY A 82 -3.57 13.18 4.07
C GLY A 82 -2.32 13.36 3.21
N GLY A 83 -1.17 12.82 3.61
CA GLY A 83 0.07 12.88 2.84
C GLY A 83 0.12 11.86 1.71
N PRO A 84 0.99 12.10 0.70
CA PRO A 84 1.01 11.32 -0.54
C PRO A 84 1.87 10.06 -0.47
N ILE A 85 2.49 9.71 0.66
CA ILE A 85 3.41 8.57 0.76
C ILE A 85 3.10 7.71 1.98
N GLU A 86 3.15 6.39 1.82
CA GLU A 86 3.16 5.40 2.89
C GLU A 86 4.24 4.35 2.60
N TYR A 87 4.94 3.87 3.63
CA TYR A 87 6.00 2.87 3.52
C TYR A 87 5.56 1.52 4.05
N SER A 88 6.35 0.48 3.82
CA SER A 88 6.17 -0.79 4.53
C SER A 88 7.42 -1.66 4.53
N PHE A 89 7.51 -2.52 5.56
CA PHE A 89 8.39 -3.68 5.58
C PHE A 89 7.58 -4.93 5.22
N ASP A 90 8.08 -5.75 4.29
CA ASP A 90 7.50 -7.04 3.88
C ASP A 90 8.41 -8.18 4.34
N LEU A 91 7.93 -8.93 5.33
CA LEU A 91 8.55 -10.10 5.94
C LEU A 91 8.02 -11.37 5.26
N LYS A 92 8.92 -12.21 4.75
CA LYS A 92 8.58 -13.40 3.94
C LYS A 92 9.17 -14.65 4.60
N GLY A 93 8.30 -15.52 5.10
CA GLY A 93 8.74 -16.77 5.73
C GLY A 93 9.74 -16.53 6.85
N SER A 94 10.82 -17.32 6.87
CA SER A 94 11.90 -17.24 7.87
C SER A 94 13.00 -16.22 7.57
N SER A 95 12.83 -15.36 6.56
CA SER A 95 13.86 -14.35 6.26
C SER A 95 13.89 -13.28 7.34
N SER A 96 15.04 -13.15 8.01
CA SER A 96 15.28 -12.16 9.06
C SER A 96 15.40 -10.72 8.54
N THR A 97 15.53 -10.53 7.22
CA THR A 97 15.71 -9.21 6.61
C THR A 97 14.48 -8.78 5.80
N PRO A 98 13.78 -7.71 6.21
CA PRO A 98 12.57 -7.28 5.53
C PRO A 98 12.89 -6.72 4.13
N SER A 99 11.94 -6.87 3.19
CA SER A 99 11.97 -6.07 1.96
C SER A 99 11.28 -4.73 2.21
N VAL A 100 11.78 -3.64 1.62
CA VAL A 100 11.16 -2.32 1.72
C VAL A 100 10.23 -2.07 0.53
N ARG A 101 9.06 -1.52 0.80
CA ARG A 101 8.13 -1.02 -0.22
C ARG A 101 7.63 0.36 0.17
N PHE A 102 7.14 1.10 -0.81
CA PHE A 102 6.39 2.32 -0.58
C PHE A 102 5.27 2.46 -1.59
N VAL A 103 4.27 3.26 -1.25
CA VAL A 103 3.17 3.65 -2.14
C VAL A 103 3.12 5.16 -2.20
N VAL A 104 2.75 5.68 -3.37
CA VAL A 104 2.70 7.10 -3.69
C VAL A 104 1.37 7.46 -4.33
N ASP A 105 0.75 8.53 -3.85
CA ASP A 105 -0.33 9.24 -4.51
C ASP A 105 0.26 10.46 -5.25
N PHE A 106 0.31 10.37 -6.58
CA PHE A 106 0.79 11.45 -7.45
C PHE A 106 -0.28 12.51 -7.77
N THR A 107 -1.45 12.45 -7.13
CA THR A 107 -2.46 13.50 -7.25
C THR A 107 -1.83 14.85 -6.89
N GLN A 108 -2.15 15.90 -7.65
CA GLN A 108 -1.60 17.23 -7.39
C GLN A 108 -2.24 17.83 -6.12
N LEU A 109 -1.60 17.56 -4.96
CA LEU A 109 -2.09 18.02 -3.65
C LEU A 109 -1.68 19.46 -3.33
N ARG A 110 -0.55 19.92 -3.88
CA ARG A 110 -0.04 21.27 -3.65
C ARG A 110 0.73 21.87 -4.85
N PRO A 111 0.32 23.06 -5.33
CA PRO A 111 -0.97 23.69 -5.05
C PRO A 111 -2.10 22.76 -5.49
N PRO A 112 -3.23 22.72 -4.78
CA PRO A 112 -4.32 21.80 -5.12
C PRO A 112 -4.86 22.09 -6.53
N ALA A 113 -5.15 21.04 -7.30
CA ALA A 113 -5.72 21.17 -8.65
C ALA A 113 -7.22 21.54 -8.63
N SER A 114 -7.60 22.65 -8.00
CA SER A 114 -9.00 23.01 -7.72
C SER A 114 -9.89 23.12 -8.98
N SER A 115 -9.32 23.48 -10.13
CA SER A 115 -10.06 23.55 -11.39
C SER A 115 -10.26 22.18 -12.03
N HIS A 116 -9.32 21.25 -11.87
CA HIS A 116 -9.35 19.91 -12.46
C HIS A 116 -9.03 18.87 -11.37
N PRO A 117 -9.93 18.68 -10.40
CA PRO A 117 -9.65 17.89 -9.20
C PRO A 117 -9.45 16.39 -9.47
N LEU A 118 -9.83 15.90 -10.65
CA LEU A 118 -9.62 14.51 -11.06
C LEU A 118 -8.51 14.36 -12.12
N SER A 119 -7.66 15.38 -12.28
CA SER A 119 -6.51 15.30 -13.17
C SER A 119 -5.58 14.16 -12.79
N ILE A 120 -5.10 13.44 -13.80
CA ILE A 120 -4.08 12.39 -13.68
C ILE A 120 -2.73 12.82 -14.29
N THR A 121 -2.55 14.10 -14.64
CA THR A 121 -1.37 14.57 -15.37
C THR A 121 -0.05 14.21 -14.67
N SER A 122 0.06 14.49 -13.37
CA SER A 122 1.26 14.17 -12.59
C SER A 122 1.49 12.66 -12.50
N THR A 123 0.44 11.88 -12.28
CA THR A 123 0.52 10.41 -12.26
C THR A 123 0.98 9.88 -13.61
N GLN A 124 0.40 10.35 -14.72
CA GLN A 124 0.77 9.89 -16.05
C GLN A 124 2.20 10.28 -16.39
N ALA A 125 2.65 11.49 -16.03
CA ALA A 125 4.03 11.91 -16.21
C ALA A 125 5.02 11.00 -15.45
N ALA A 126 4.68 10.58 -14.23
CA ALA A 126 5.48 9.61 -13.47
C ALA A 126 5.48 8.23 -14.16
N ILE A 127 4.32 7.73 -14.60
CA ILE A 127 4.21 6.45 -15.33
C ILE A 127 5.00 6.48 -16.64
N ASP A 128 4.97 7.58 -17.39
CA ASP A 128 5.70 7.75 -18.66
C ASP A 128 7.23 7.68 -18.49
N LYS A 129 7.73 7.92 -17.27
CA LYS A 129 9.15 7.67 -16.94
C LYS A 129 9.42 6.18 -16.74
N LEU A 130 8.47 5.44 -16.18
CA LEU A 130 8.60 4.00 -15.91
C LEU A 130 8.45 3.15 -17.18
N THR A 131 7.61 3.58 -18.14
CA THR A 131 7.37 2.86 -19.42
C THR A 131 8.62 2.68 -20.26
N LYS A 132 9.63 3.53 -20.06
CA LYS A 132 10.90 3.49 -20.79
C LYS A 132 11.86 2.43 -20.26
N MET A 133 11.54 1.79 -19.14
CA MET A 133 12.48 0.92 -18.43
C MET A 133 12.22 -0.56 -18.71
N PRO A 134 13.27 -1.41 -18.80
CA PRO A 134 13.12 -2.83 -19.11
C PRO A 134 12.22 -3.58 -18.12
N GLY A 135 11.33 -4.42 -18.66
CA GLY A 135 10.45 -5.28 -17.86
C GLY A 135 9.14 -4.63 -17.40
N PHE A 136 8.92 -3.35 -17.72
CA PHE A 136 7.64 -2.67 -17.51
C PHE A 136 6.63 -3.09 -18.59
N ASP A 137 5.44 -3.49 -18.17
CA ASP A 137 4.30 -3.79 -19.05
C ASP A 137 3.04 -3.14 -18.48
N ASP A 138 2.34 -2.37 -19.31
CA ASP A 138 1.16 -1.62 -18.93
C ASP A 138 -0.12 -2.07 -19.65
N THR A 139 -0.12 -3.26 -20.26
CA THR A 139 -1.24 -3.77 -21.07
C THR A 139 -2.58 -3.68 -20.34
N TRP A 140 -2.63 -4.15 -19.09
CA TRP A 140 -3.85 -4.07 -18.27
C TRP A 140 -4.07 -2.68 -17.67
N TYR A 141 -2.99 -1.95 -17.33
CA TYR A 141 -3.10 -0.56 -16.88
C TYR A 141 -3.82 0.31 -17.92
N GLN A 142 -3.49 0.19 -19.20
CA GLN A 142 -4.09 1.00 -20.28
C GLN A 142 -5.60 0.79 -20.43
N SER A 143 -6.11 -0.41 -20.10
CA SER A 143 -7.56 -0.67 -20.05
C SER A 143 -8.18 -0.11 -18.76
N LEU A 144 -7.56 -0.41 -17.61
CA LEU A 144 -8.10 -0.05 -16.30
C LEU A 144 -8.08 1.47 -16.05
N VAL A 145 -7.07 2.20 -16.53
CA VAL A 145 -7.00 3.65 -16.40
C VAL A 145 -8.19 4.33 -17.08
N LYS A 146 -8.58 3.87 -18.28
CA LYS A 146 -9.77 4.38 -18.99
C LYS A 146 -11.07 4.04 -18.26
N TRP A 147 -11.10 2.91 -17.56
CA TRP A 147 -12.27 2.45 -16.82
C TRP A 147 -12.49 3.20 -15.50
N PHE A 148 -11.41 3.47 -14.75
CA PHE A 148 -11.49 4.01 -13.40
C PHE A 148 -11.28 5.53 -13.33
N THR A 149 -10.62 6.15 -14.31
CA THR A 149 -10.33 7.59 -14.28
C THR A 149 -11.34 8.41 -15.08
N HIS A 150 -11.58 9.63 -14.61
CA HIS A 150 -12.60 10.53 -15.15
C HIS A 150 -12.02 11.94 -15.42
N SER A 151 -10.72 12.00 -15.69
CA SER A 151 -9.98 13.24 -15.99
C SER A 151 -10.42 13.91 -17.29
N HIS A 152 -11.08 13.18 -18.18
CA HIS A 152 -11.64 13.68 -19.45
C HIS A 152 -12.94 14.48 -19.28
N LEU A 153 -13.58 14.41 -18.10
CA LEU A 153 -14.81 15.17 -17.84
C LEU A 153 -14.54 16.67 -17.74
N ALA A 154 -15.56 17.47 -18.04
CA ALA A 154 -15.51 18.92 -17.81
C ALA A 154 -15.27 19.26 -16.32
N PRO A 155 -14.61 20.39 -16.00
CA PRO A 155 -14.28 20.82 -14.63
C PRO A 155 -15.43 20.70 -13.62
N GLU A 156 -16.63 21.10 -14.00
CA GLU A 156 -17.84 21.11 -13.16
C GLU A 156 -18.27 19.68 -12.81
N ALA A 157 -18.21 18.77 -13.79
CA ALA A 157 -18.51 17.35 -13.58
C ALA A 157 -17.43 16.68 -12.71
N GLN A 158 -16.16 17.03 -12.88
CA GLN A 158 -15.08 16.56 -12.00
C GLN A 158 -15.32 16.99 -10.55
N LYS A 159 -15.66 18.27 -10.33
CA LYS A 159 -15.97 18.81 -8.99
C LYS A 159 -17.18 18.12 -8.37
N ALA A 160 -18.26 17.92 -9.13
CA ALA A 160 -19.46 17.23 -8.66
C ALA A 160 -19.15 15.78 -8.25
N LEU A 161 -18.34 15.08 -9.04
CA LEU A 161 -17.97 13.70 -8.75
C LEU A 161 -17.04 13.61 -7.53
N ALA A 162 -16.05 14.50 -7.42
CA ALA A 162 -15.17 14.59 -6.25
C ALA A 162 -15.94 14.93 -4.96
N ALA A 163 -16.93 15.82 -5.04
CA ALA A 163 -17.81 16.13 -3.91
C ALA A 163 -18.65 14.91 -3.51
N LYS A 164 -19.17 14.16 -4.48
CA LYS A 164 -19.96 12.95 -4.24
C LYS A 164 -19.15 11.80 -3.62
N THR A 165 -17.88 11.65 -4.01
CA THR A 165 -16.99 10.60 -3.47
C THR A 165 -16.27 11.03 -2.18
N GLY A 166 -16.15 12.33 -1.93
CA GLY A 166 -15.51 12.88 -0.74
C GLY A 166 -13.98 12.94 -0.80
N HIS A 167 -13.36 12.71 -1.95
CA HIS A 167 -11.91 12.84 -2.14
C HIS A 167 -11.53 13.07 -3.61
N GLN A 168 -10.24 13.33 -3.85
CA GLN A 168 -9.68 13.67 -5.16
C GLN A 168 -8.51 12.78 -5.60
N THR A 169 -8.05 11.85 -4.75
CA THR A 169 -7.00 10.89 -5.12
C THR A 169 -7.39 10.11 -6.37
N SER A 170 -6.58 10.20 -7.41
CA SER A 170 -6.86 9.58 -8.70
C SER A 170 -6.60 8.06 -8.69
N MET A 171 -5.37 7.68 -8.38
CA MET A 171 -4.89 6.32 -8.22
C MET A 171 -3.59 6.34 -7.40
N ILE A 172 -3.20 5.19 -6.88
CA ILE A 172 -1.99 5.05 -6.06
C ILE A 172 -1.00 4.14 -6.79
N ILE A 173 0.28 4.47 -6.77
CA ILE A 173 1.35 3.66 -7.35
C ILE A 173 2.20 3.07 -6.23
N GLY A 174 2.32 1.75 -6.18
CA GLY A 174 3.19 1.04 -5.25
C GLY A 174 4.50 0.62 -5.89
N PHE A 175 5.55 0.56 -5.09
CA PHE A 175 6.90 0.21 -5.52
C PHE A 175 7.50 -0.82 -4.58
N ASP A 176 7.90 -1.96 -5.14
CA ASP A 176 8.69 -2.97 -4.43
C ASP A 176 10.17 -2.73 -4.71
N ILE A 177 10.93 -2.28 -3.72
CA ILE A 177 12.36 -1.94 -3.92
C ILE A 177 13.17 -3.21 -4.09
N HIS A 178 13.92 -3.28 -5.18
CA HIS A 178 14.79 -4.39 -5.50
C HIS A 178 16.05 -4.34 -4.64
N ARG A 179 16.28 -5.40 -3.86
CA ARG A 179 17.53 -5.58 -3.09
C ARG A 179 18.75 -5.85 -3.98
N LYS A 180 18.49 -6.42 -5.16
CA LYS A 180 19.48 -6.65 -6.21
C LYS A 180 18.85 -6.23 -7.52
N LEU A 181 19.58 -5.42 -8.29
CA LEU A 181 19.13 -5.00 -9.60
C LEU A 181 18.91 -6.22 -10.51
N PRO A 182 17.75 -6.34 -11.17
CA PRO A 182 17.46 -7.46 -12.07
C PRO A 182 18.42 -7.58 -13.26
N ALA A 183 18.92 -6.44 -13.75
CA ALA A 183 19.92 -6.29 -14.79
C ALA A 183 20.59 -4.90 -14.65
N GLN A 184 21.67 -4.67 -15.39
CA GLN A 184 22.24 -3.34 -15.55
C GLN A 184 21.16 -2.43 -16.19
N ASP A 185 20.96 -1.23 -15.64
CA ASP A 185 19.91 -0.26 -16.03
C ASP A 185 18.45 -0.71 -15.77
N ALA A 186 18.23 -1.77 -15.00
CA ALA A 186 16.87 -2.18 -14.60
C ALA A 186 16.28 -1.23 -13.56
N LEU A 187 14.95 -1.15 -13.52
CA LEU A 187 14.20 -0.45 -12.47
C LEU A 187 14.68 -0.87 -11.07
N PRO A 188 15.07 0.07 -10.19
CA PRO A 188 15.42 -0.26 -8.81
C PRO A 188 14.17 -0.59 -7.97
N ALA A 189 12.96 -0.42 -8.52
CA ALA A 189 11.72 -0.86 -7.89
C ALA A 189 10.66 -1.33 -8.90
N MET A 190 9.94 -2.40 -8.58
CA MET A 190 8.81 -2.91 -9.38
C MET A 190 7.53 -2.15 -9.06
N GLY A 191 6.93 -1.52 -10.07
CA GLY A 191 5.71 -0.74 -9.95
C GLY A 191 4.43 -1.59 -9.86
N LYS A 192 3.42 -1.06 -9.18
CA LYS A 192 2.05 -1.55 -9.10
C LYS A 192 1.09 -0.38 -9.13
N VAL A 193 -0.10 -0.56 -9.65
CA VAL A 193 -1.16 0.46 -9.63
C VAL A 193 -2.34 -0.02 -8.81
N TYR A 194 -2.97 0.90 -8.08
CA TYR A 194 -4.18 0.68 -7.30
C TYR A 194 -5.24 1.69 -7.75
N PHE A 195 -6.31 1.19 -8.36
CA PHE A 195 -7.45 1.99 -8.81
C PHE A 195 -8.53 2.07 -7.73
N ILE A 196 -9.15 3.24 -7.59
CA ILE A 196 -10.20 3.50 -6.60
C ILE A 196 -11.58 3.44 -7.29
N PRO A 197 -12.42 2.42 -7.06
CA PRO A 197 -13.65 2.21 -7.83
C PRO A 197 -14.74 3.26 -7.62
N CYS A 198 -14.65 4.08 -6.58
CA CYS A 198 -15.73 4.98 -6.17
C CYS A 198 -16.13 6.01 -7.22
N PHE A 199 -15.19 6.54 -8.02
CA PHE A 199 -15.49 7.49 -9.08
C PHE A 199 -16.30 6.82 -10.20
N ALA A 200 -15.83 5.68 -10.70
CA ALA A 200 -16.52 4.89 -11.71
C ALA A 200 -17.90 4.41 -11.21
N ALA A 201 -18.01 3.99 -9.94
CA ALA A 201 -19.28 3.60 -9.33
C ALA A 201 -20.27 4.77 -9.28
N ALA A 202 -19.81 5.93 -8.81
CA ALA A 202 -20.61 7.14 -8.71
C ALA A 202 -21.03 7.70 -10.08
N PHE A 203 -20.18 7.56 -11.10
CA PHE A 203 -20.44 7.98 -12.48
C PHE A 203 -21.41 7.03 -13.19
N GLN A 204 -21.26 5.71 -13.02
CA GLN A 204 -22.09 4.70 -13.68
C GLN A 204 -23.41 4.40 -12.95
N GLY A 205 -23.61 4.91 -11.73
CA GLY A 205 -24.78 4.58 -10.91
C GLY A 205 -24.80 3.10 -10.49
N ARG A 206 -23.62 2.51 -10.27
CA ARG A 206 -23.43 1.10 -9.92
C ARG A 206 -22.72 0.98 -8.57
N SER A 207 -22.81 -0.19 -7.94
CA SER A 207 -21.99 -0.48 -6.76
C SER A 207 -20.51 -0.57 -7.12
N ARG A 208 -19.63 -0.37 -6.13
CA ARG A 208 -18.18 -0.46 -6.36
C ARG A 208 -17.77 -1.86 -6.82
N TRP A 209 -18.38 -2.89 -6.26
CA TRP A 209 -18.15 -4.28 -6.67
C TRP A 209 -18.53 -4.52 -8.12
N GLN A 210 -19.71 -4.04 -8.55
CA GLN A 210 -20.16 -4.15 -9.94
C GLN A 210 -19.15 -3.54 -10.92
N VAL A 211 -18.61 -2.38 -10.59
CA VAL A 211 -17.58 -1.73 -11.40
C VAL A 211 -16.30 -2.54 -11.45
N VAL A 212 -15.83 -3.07 -10.32
CA VAL A 212 -14.60 -3.90 -10.26
C VAL A 212 -14.75 -5.17 -11.08
N ARG A 213 -15.82 -5.95 -10.87
CA ARG A 213 -16.03 -7.22 -11.59
C ARG A 213 -16.22 -7.02 -13.09
N SER A 214 -16.83 -5.90 -13.51
CA SER A 214 -16.96 -5.54 -14.92
C SER A 214 -15.63 -5.13 -15.53
N ALA A 215 -14.78 -4.40 -14.79
CA ALA A 215 -13.45 -4.03 -15.25
C ALA A 215 -12.59 -5.26 -15.55
N ILE A 216 -12.60 -6.24 -14.63
CA ILE A 216 -11.81 -7.48 -14.77
C ILE A 216 -12.25 -8.25 -16.02
N ARG A 217 -13.56 -8.39 -16.25
CA ARG A 217 -14.10 -9.10 -17.43
C ARG A 217 -13.85 -8.40 -18.76
N GLN A 218 -13.46 -7.13 -18.75
CA GLN A 218 -13.14 -6.35 -19.95
C GLN A 218 -11.63 -6.19 -20.14
N LEU A 219 -10.81 -6.87 -19.35
CA LEU A 219 -9.37 -6.87 -19.54
C LEU A 219 -9.00 -7.51 -20.89
N PRO A 220 -8.01 -6.95 -21.62
CA PRO A 220 -7.52 -7.54 -22.85
C PRO A 220 -7.08 -9.00 -22.63
N ALA A 221 -7.54 -9.89 -23.51
CA ALA A 221 -7.24 -11.32 -23.50
C ALA A 221 -7.56 -12.05 -22.18
N ILE A 222 -8.53 -11.55 -21.39
CA ILE A 222 -8.86 -12.16 -20.08
C ILE A 222 -9.26 -13.64 -20.18
N ASP A 223 -9.86 -14.07 -21.30
CA ASP A 223 -10.26 -15.45 -21.54
C ASP A 223 -9.06 -16.42 -21.62
N SER A 224 -7.85 -15.90 -21.89
CA SER A 224 -6.61 -16.68 -21.82
C SER A 224 -6.16 -16.98 -20.38
N TYR A 225 -6.81 -16.38 -19.37
CA TYR A 225 -6.49 -16.54 -17.94
C TYR A 225 -7.71 -17.06 -17.14
N PRO A 226 -8.21 -18.27 -17.43
CA PRO A 226 -9.46 -18.79 -16.86
C PRO A 226 -9.44 -18.93 -15.34
N ASN A 227 -8.26 -19.10 -14.74
CA ASN A 227 -8.06 -19.17 -13.29
C ASN A 227 -8.37 -17.85 -12.57
N ILE A 228 -8.12 -16.72 -13.23
CA ILE A 228 -8.51 -15.39 -12.72
C ILE A 228 -10.03 -15.29 -12.70
N LEU A 229 -10.71 -15.67 -13.79
CA LEU A 229 -12.17 -15.65 -13.88
C LEU A 229 -12.82 -16.60 -12.87
N ARG A 230 -12.24 -17.79 -12.66
CA ARG A 230 -12.71 -18.73 -11.63
C ARG A 230 -12.55 -18.16 -10.23
N SER A 231 -11.40 -17.55 -9.93
CA SER A 231 -11.18 -16.91 -8.64
C SER A 231 -12.14 -15.73 -8.41
N LEU A 232 -12.45 -14.96 -9.46
CA LEU A 232 -13.47 -13.91 -9.43
C LEU A 232 -14.86 -14.48 -9.12
N CYS A 233 -15.24 -15.60 -9.75
CA CYS A 233 -16.52 -16.28 -9.53
C CYS A 233 -16.71 -16.68 -8.05
N ILE A 234 -15.67 -17.19 -7.40
CA ILE A 234 -15.71 -17.56 -5.97
C ILE A 234 -16.05 -16.34 -5.09
N ILE A 235 -15.46 -15.17 -5.38
CA ILE A 235 -15.76 -13.93 -4.65
C ILE A 235 -17.19 -13.47 -4.94
N GLU A 236 -17.65 -13.57 -6.19
CA GLU A 236 -19.00 -13.18 -6.59
C GLU A 236 -20.08 -14.04 -5.93
N GLU A 237 -19.91 -15.36 -5.92
CA GLU A 237 -20.82 -16.31 -5.27
C GLU A 237 -20.95 -15.99 -3.79
N TYR A 238 -19.82 -15.82 -3.08
CA TYR A 238 -19.87 -15.43 -1.67
C TYR A 238 -20.59 -14.08 -1.46
N LEU A 239 -20.29 -13.04 -2.25
CA LEU A 239 -20.94 -11.73 -2.10
C LEU A 239 -22.43 -11.75 -2.47
N SER A 240 -22.85 -12.62 -3.38
CA SER A 240 -24.27 -12.79 -3.77
C SER A 240 -25.14 -13.35 -2.66
N GLU A 241 -24.53 -13.99 -1.65
CA GLU A 241 -25.19 -14.52 -0.46
C GLU A 241 -25.27 -13.48 0.66
N LYS A 242 -24.70 -12.29 0.47
CA LYS A 242 -24.63 -11.21 1.47
C LYS A 242 -25.62 -10.08 1.16
N PRO A 243 -25.94 -9.23 2.15
CA PRO A 243 -26.70 -8.01 1.90
C PRO A 243 -26.05 -7.15 0.82
N LYS A 244 -26.88 -6.47 0.01
CA LYS A 244 -26.44 -5.72 -1.17
C LYS A 244 -25.40 -4.64 -0.84
N GLU A 245 -25.44 -4.09 0.37
CA GLU A 245 -24.53 -3.07 0.88
C GLU A 245 -23.07 -3.55 0.91
N TRP A 246 -22.82 -4.86 0.97
CA TRP A 246 -21.48 -5.43 0.90
C TRP A 246 -20.81 -5.16 -0.45
N GLU A 247 -21.58 -4.94 -1.52
CA GLU A 247 -21.05 -4.57 -2.82
C GLU A 247 -20.34 -3.19 -2.81
N ASP A 248 -20.65 -2.32 -1.85
CA ASP A 248 -19.97 -1.03 -1.68
C ASP A 248 -18.65 -1.14 -0.90
N GLY A 249 -18.37 -2.32 -0.35
CA GLY A 249 -17.12 -2.65 0.34
C GLY A 249 -15.90 -2.75 -0.59
N ALA A 250 -16.09 -2.84 -1.91
CA ALA A 250 -14.98 -2.88 -2.85
C ALA A 250 -14.19 -1.56 -2.84
N TRP A 251 -12.91 -1.66 -2.47
CA TRP A 251 -12.09 -0.54 -2.07
C TRP A 251 -11.00 -0.18 -3.09
N TYR A 252 -10.24 -1.18 -3.53
CA TYR A 252 -9.26 -1.04 -4.60
C TYR A 252 -9.31 -2.24 -5.55
N LEU A 253 -8.98 -2.01 -6.80
CA LEU A 253 -8.46 -3.03 -7.70
C LEU A 253 -7.00 -2.69 -8.00
N ALA A 254 -6.09 -3.61 -7.72
CA ALA A 254 -4.67 -3.39 -7.99
C ALA A 254 -4.11 -4.42 -8.97
N THR A 255 -3.10 -4.00 -9.75
CA THR A 255 -2.34 -4.88 -10.66
C THR A 255 -0.87 -4.48 -10.71
N ASP A 256 -0.03 -5.43 -11.09
CA ASP A 256 1.43 -5.25 -11.23
C ASP A 256 1.74 -4.76 -12.67
N PHE A 257 2.75 -3.90 -12.86
CA PHE A 257 3.23 -3.47 -14.20
C PHE A 257 4.12 -4.51 -14.88
N VAL A 258 3.61 -5.73 -14.99
CA VAL A 258 4.28 -6.88 -15.61
C VAL A 258 3.34 -7.55 -16.58
N ARG A 259 3.92 -8.36 -17.48
CA ARG A 259 3.15 -9.09 -18.50
C ARG A 259 1.96 -9.82 -17.88
N PRO A 260 0.78 -9.82 -18.54
CA PRO A 260 -0.44 -10.46 -18.04
C PRO A 260 -0.26 -11.91 -17.56
N GLU A 261 0.62 -12.70 -18.18
CA GLU A 261 0.90 -14.08 -17.71
C GLU A 261 1.48 -14.15 -16.29
N LYS A 262 2.17 -13.10 -15.84
CA LYS A 262 2.87 -13.03 -14.55
C LYS A 262 2.18 -12.10 -13.55
N THR A 263 1.18 -11.34 -14.00
CA THR A 263 0.52 -10.35 -13.15
C THR A 263 -0.51 -10.99 -12.24
N ARG A 264 -0.88 -10.25 -11.20
CA ARG A 264 -1.97 -10.60 -10.29
C ARG A 264 -2.94 -9.44 -10.22
N LEU A 265 -4.22 -9.76 -10.14
CA LEU A 265 -5.23 -8.81 -9.72
C LEU A 265 -5.42 -8.95 -8.23
N LYS A 266 -5.44 -7.84 -7.50
CA LYS A 266 -5.82 -7.83 -6.08
C LYS A 266 -7.10 -7.04 -5.92
N VAL A 267 -8.16 -7.74 -5.52
CA VAL A 267 -9.45 -7.15 -5.19
C VAL A 267 -9.45 -6.85 -3.69
N TYR A 268 -9.38 -5.58 -3.33
CA TYR A 268 -9.47 -5.14 -1.93
C TYR A 268 -10.93 -4.91 -1.57
N LEU A 269 -11.39 -5.55 -0.51
CA LEU A 269 -12.74 -5.43 0.04
C LEU A 269 -12.65 -5.08 1.52
N ARG A 270 -13.54 -4.20 1.98
CA ARG A 270 -13.77 -3.94 3.41
C ARG A 270 -14.93 -4.80 3.89
N THR A 271 -14.72 -5.49 5.01
CA THR A 271 -15.76 -6.28 5.65
C THR A 271 -16.68 -5.38 6.48
N ALA A 272 -17.97 -5.73 6.52
CA ALA A 272 -18.93 -5.14 7.44
C ALA A 272 -19.03 -5.92 8.78
N GLY A 273 -18.32 -7.05 8.90
CA GLY A 273 -18.30 -7.87 10.11
C GLY A 273 -17.66 -7.17 11.30
N GLY A 274 -18.27 -7.31 12.48
CA GLY A 274 -17.85 -6.71 13.75
C GLY A 274 -17.05 -7.64 14.66
N THR A 275 -17.02 -8.94 14.36
CA THR A 275 -16.33 -9.96 15.18
C THR A 275 -15.17 -10.62 14.42
N PHE A 276 -14.24 -11.23 15.15
CA PHE A 276 -13.18 -12.02 14.52
C PHE A 276 -13.74 -13.16 13.65
N ASP A 277 -14.82 -13.79 14.08
CA ASP A 277 -15.44 -14.90 13.35
C ASP A 277 -16.08 -14.44 12.02
N GLU A 278 -16.71 -13.27 11.98
CA GLU A 278 -17.20 -12.68 10.72
C GLU A 278 -16.06 -12.25 9.80
N ILE A 279 -14.96 -11.72 10.37
CA ILE A 279 -13.75 -11.41 9.62
C ILE A 279 -13.16 -12.70 9.03
N TRP A 280 -13.17 -13.81 9.79
CA TRP A 280 -12.67 -15.10 9.35
C TRP A 280 -13.57 -15.75 8.29
N ASP A 281 -14.90 -15.68 8.45
CA ASP A 281 -15.86 -16.05 7.42
C ASP A 281 -15.55 -15.30 6.12
N PHE A 282 -15.31 -14.00 6.21
CA PHE A 282 -14.95 -13.19 5.05
C PHE A 282 -13.58 -13.56 4.46
N TYR A 283 -12.56 -13.75 5.31
CA TYR A 283 -11.21 -14.14 4.91
C TYR A 283 -11.18 -15.46 4.14
N THR A 284 -12.06 -16.40 4.51
CA THR A 284 -12.17 -17.72 3.88
C THR A 284 -13.23 -17.79 2.79
N LEU A 285 -13.95 -16.68 2.52
CA LEU A 285 -15.12 -16.64 1.65
C LEU A 285 -16.17 -17.72 2.01
N GLY A 286 -16.47 -17.83 3.30
CA GLY A 286 -17.42 -18.82 3.84
C GLY A 286 -16.89 -20.25 3.73
N GLY A 287 -15.59 -20.45 3.99
CA GLY A 287 -14.92 -21.75 3.88
C GLY A 287 -14.59 -22.22 2.46
N ARG A 288 -14.89 -21.42 1.43
CA ARG A 288 -14.54 -21.71 0.02
C ARG A 288 -13.02 -21.73 -0.22
N ILE A 289 -12.26 -21.01 0.60
CA ILE A 289 -10.81 -21.07 0.65
C ILE A 289 -10.40 -22.04 1.77
N ALA A 290 -10.03 -23.26 1.38
CA ALA A 290 -9.73 -24.35 2.31
C ALA A 290 -8.28 -24.33 2.84
N GLY A 291 -8.04 -25.10 3.91
CA GLY A 291 -6.69 -25.38 4.42
C GLY A 291 -6.04 -24.24 5.20
N LEU A 292 -6.85 -23.36 5.81
CA LEU A 292 -6.42 -22.16 6.54
C LEU A 292 -6.56 -22.28 8.07
N ASP A 293 -6.91 -23.45 8.61
CA ASP A 293 -7.24 -23.61 10.04
C ASP A 293 -6.09 -23.20 10.96
N GLU A 294 -4.85 -23.60 10.64
CA GLU A 294 -3.66 -23.18 11.39
C GLU A 294 -3.40 -21.66 11.31
N ASP A 295 -3.81 -21.01 10.22
CA ASP A 295 -3.64 -19.56 10.04
C ASP A 295 -4.61 -18.78 10.93
N ARG A 296 -5.79 -19.35 11.24
CA ARG A 296 -6.82 -18.71 12.08
C ARG A 296 -6.28 -18.33 13.44
N ASP A 297 -5.65 -19.30 14.11
CA ASP A 297 -5.13 -19.11 15.46
C ASP A 297 -3.95 -18.13 15.47
N LYS A 298 -3.08 -18.22 14.47
CA LYS A 298 -1.93 -17.31 14.31
C LYS A 298 -2.38 -15.87 14.08
N ILE A 299 -3.41 -15.64 13.27
CA ILE A 299 -3.93 -14.30 12.98
C ILE A 299 -4.70 -13.74 14.18
N ARG A 300 -5.48 -14.58 14.88
CA ARG A 300 -6.15 -14.18 16.13
C ARG A 300 -5.15 -13.75 17.19
N GLU A 301 -4.10 -14.53 17.39
CA GLU A 301 -3.03 -14.19 18.33
C GLU A 301 -2.33 -12.87 17.96
N LEU A 302 -2.08 -12.63 16.66
CA LEU A 302 -1.49 -11.36 16.21
C LEU A 302 -2.39 -10.17 16.60
N LEU A 303 -3.71 -10.30 16.40
CA LEU A 303 -4.67 -9.26 16.80
C LEU A 303 -4.61 -8.98 18.30
N GLU A 304 -4.59 -10.03 19.13
CA GLU A 304 -4.48 -9.90 20.57
C GLU A 304 -3.19 -9.19 20.98
N LEU A 305 -2.04 -9.64 20.46
CA LEU A 305 -0.72 -9.08 20.79
C LEU A 305 -0.59 -7.61 20.35
N THR A 306 -1.09 -7.25 19.18
CA THR A 306 -0.94 -5.90 18.61
C THR A 306 -1.97 -4.90 19.13
N SER A 307 -3.02 -5.36 19.81
CA SER A 307 -4.02 -4.50 20.43
C SER A 307 -3.61 -3.94 21.79
N GLY A 308 -2.57 -4.49 22.44
CA GLY A 308 -2.08 -4.06 23.75
C GLY A 308 -3.07 -4.27 24.93
N MET A 309 -4.30 -4.67 24.65
CA MET A 309 -5.31 -5.04 25.63
C MET A 309 -5.66 -6.49 25.37
N GLY A 310 -5.49 -7.38 26.35
CA GLY A 310 -5.96 -8.76 26.23
C GLY A 310 -7.43 -8.83 25.77
N PRO A 311 -7.92 -10.02 25.35
CA PRO A 311 -9.04 -10.26 24.41
C PRO A 311 -10.45 -9.71 24.74
N LYS A 312 -10.60 -8.79 25.71
CA LYS A 312 -11.89 -8.44 26.31
C LYS A 312 -12.48 -7.07 25.93
N LYS A 313 -11.90 -6.30 25.00
CA LYS A 313 -12.54 -5.03 24.57
C LYS A 313 -12.39 -4.74 23.07
N ARG A 314 -13.37 -5.21 22.30
CA ARG A 314 -14.24 -4.46 21.35
C ARG A 314 -14.55 -5.31 20.12
N ASP A 315 -15.64 -6.06 20.20
CA ASP A 315 -16.34 -6.68 19.06
C ASP A 315 -17.12 -5.64 18.21
N VAL A 316 -16.60 -4.41 18.11
CA VAL A 316 -17.26 -3.34 17.34
C VAL A 316 -16.20 -2.56 16.57
N TRP A 317 -16.10 -2.88 15.28
CA TRP A 317 -15.29 -2.14 14.32
C TRP A 317 -16.10 -0.99 13.70
N PRO A 318 -15.48 0.16 13.37
CA PRO A 318 -16.17 1.34 12.85
C PRO A 318 -16.73 1.14 11.43
N SER A 319 -17.73 1.97 11.07
CA SER A 319 -18.55 1.85 9.85
C SER A 319 -17.77 1.79 8.53
N VAL A 320 -18.37 1.24 7.47
CA VAL A 320 -17.76 1.12 6.13
C VAL A 320 -17.90 2.43 5.34
N HIS A 321 -17.15 3.47 5.70
CA HIS A 321 -17.07 4.73 4.95
C HIS A 321 -15.67 4.91 4.32
N VAL A 322 -15.55 5.72 3.26
CA VAL A 322 -14.26 5.95 2.57
C VAL A 322 -13.21 6.53 3.54
N SER A 323 -13.67 7.38 4.46
CA SER A 323 -12.86 8.00 5.50
C SER A 323 -12.72 7.16 6.77
N SER A 324 -13.35 5.97 6.85
CA SER A 324 -13.30 5.15 8.05
C SER A 324 -12.01 4.33 8.12
N ARG A 325 -11.49 4.21 9.35
CA ARG A 325 -10.32 3.41 9.71
C ARG A 325 -10.71 1.94 9.82
N ALA A 326 -10.80 1.27 8.69
CA ALA A 326 -11.33 -0.09 8.59
C ALA A 326 -10.25 -1.12 8.23
N THR A 327 -10.33 -2.28 8.87
CA THR A 327 -9.64 -3.49 8.42
C THR A 327 -10.07 -3.80 6.98
N THR A 328 -9.09 -4.01 6.12
CA THR A 328 -9.30 -4.26 4.69
C THR A 328 -8.73 -5.62 4.35
N LEU A 329 -9.46 -6.44 3.62
CA LEU A 329 -8.95 -7.69 3.07
C LEU A 329 -8.65 -7.49 1.59
N TYR A 330 -7.72 -8.26 1.05
CA TYR A 330 -7.66 -8.45 -0.38
C TYR A 330 -7.63 -9.92 -0.77
N PHE A 331 -8.14 -10.18 -1.95
CA PHE A 331 -8.09 -11.45 -2.63
C PHE A 331 -7.19 -11.32 -3.85
N SER A 332 -6.10 -12.09 -3.90
CA SER A 332 -5.19 -12.13 -5.04
C SER A 332 -5.66 -13.19 -6.03
N LEU A 333 -5.93 -12.78 -7.25
CA LEU A 333 -6.29 -13.62 -8.39
C LEU A 333 -5.07 -13.70 -9.31
N SER A 334 -4.67 -14.90 -9.72
CA SER A 334 -3.52 -15.12 -10.61
C SER A 334 -3.85 -16.13 -11.70
N ALA A 335 -3.06 -16.12 -12.78
CA ALA A 335 -3.15 -17.14 -13.82
C ALA A 335 -2.83 -18.56 -13.28
N ASP A 336 -2.01 -18.65 -12.24
CA ASP A 336 -1.53 -19.92 -11.67
C ASP A 336 -2.52 -20.62 -10.73
N SER A 337 -3.54 -19.91 -10.21
CA SER A 337 -4.42 -20.46 -9.19
C SER A 337 -5.89 -20.17 -9.46
N SER A 338 -6.70 -21.23 -9.43
CA SER A 338 -8.15 -21.20 -9.55
C SER A 338 -8.89 -20.71 -8.31
N CYS A 339 -8.18 -20.48 -7.21
CA CYS A 339 -8.74 -20.05 -5.92
C CYS A 339 -8.04 -18.76 -5.47
N PRO A 340 -8.79 -17.73 -5.05
CA PRO A 340 -8.18 -16.48 -4.60
C PRO A 340 -7.34 -16.68 -3.34
N ALA A 341 -6.20 -16.00 -3.26
CA ALA A 341 -5.39 -15.99 -2.04
C ALA A 341 -5.77 -14.80 -1.14
N PRO A 342 -6.26 -15.03 0.08
CA PRO A 342 -6.66 -13.95 0.98
C PRO A 342 -5.46 -13.35 1.71
N LYS A 343 -5.54 -12.06 2.00
CA LYS A 343 -4.66 -11.36 2.96
C LYS A 343 -5.50 -10.34 3.71
N ILE A 344 -5.34 -10.28 5.03
CA ILE A 344 -6.01 -9.30 5.89
C ILE A 344 -5.04 -8.19 6.27
N ASN A 345 -5.46 -6.94 6.13
CA ASN A 345 -4.76 -5.75 6.60
C ASN A 345 -5.51 -5.16 7.79
N ILE A 346 -4.99 -5.43 8.98
CA ILE A 346 -5.53 -5.00 10.27
C ILE A 346 -5.11 -3.56 10.51
N TYR A 347 -6.02 -2.73 11.01
CA TYR A 347 -5.70 -1.38 11.49
C TYR A 347 -5.57 -1.38 13.02
N PRO A 348 -4.37 -1.57 13.59
CA PRO A 348 -4.19 -1.80 15.03
C PRO A 348 -4.49 -0.57 15.90
N ALA A 349 -4.37 0.64 15.35
CA ALA A 349 -4.62 1.89 16.06
C ALA A 349 -6.10 2.10 16.49
N ASN A 350 -7.01 1.23 16.06
CA ASN A 350 -8.38 1.18 16.60
C ASN A 350 -8.44 0.63 18.04
N PHE A 351 -7.42 -0.10 18.49
CA PHE A 351 -7.41 -0.81 19.78
C PHE A 351 -6.19 -0.49 20.64
N ALA A 352 -5.04 -0.28 20.01
CA ALA A 352 -3.80 -0.02 20.71
C ALA A 352 -3.73 1.39 21.31
N ALA A 353 -2.97 1.53 22.38
CA ALA A 353 -2.71 2.82 23.03
C ALA A 353 -1.75 3.70 22.22
N ASP A 354 -0.70 3.09 21.65
CA ASP A 354 0.41 3.77 20.98
C ASP A 354 1.12 2.84 19.96
N ASP A 355 1.98 3.41 19.11
CA ASP A 355 2.72 2.65 18.09
C ASP A 355 3.78 1.70 18.71
N GLU A 356 4.31 2.02 19.89
CA GLU A 356 5.28 1.18 20.59
C GLU A 356 4.67 -0.15 21.04
N SER A 357 3.45 -0.11 21.60
CA SER A 357 2.69 -1.29 22.00
C SER A 357 2.36 -2.18 20.81
N ILE A 358 1.99 -1.58 19.67
CA ILE A 358 1.71 -2.30 18.42
C ILE A 358 2.93 -3.09 17.97
N ILE A 359 4.08 -2.41 17.85
CA ILE A 359 5.28 -3.04 17.28
C ILE A 359 5.91 -4.06 18.23
N ARG A 360 5.82 -3.87 19.54
CA ARG A 360 6.19 -4.89 20.53
C ARG A 360 5.35 -6.15 20.40
N GLY A 361 4.04 -6.00 20.18
CA GLY A 361 3.15 -7.12 19.89
C GLY A 361 3.57 -7.89 18.63
N VAL A 362 3.97 -7.16 17.58
CA VAL A 362 4.55 -7.76 16.36
C VAL A 362 5.83 -8.53 16.69
N ASP A 363 6.77 -7.96 17.45
CA ASP A 363 8.03 -8.62 17.78
C ASP A 363 7.85 -9.89 18.62
N VAL A 364 6.89 -9.90 19.55
CA VAL A 364 6.51 -11.12 20.27
C VAL A 364 5.98 -12.18 19.29
N TRP A 365 5.08 -11.80 18.39
CA TRP A 365 4.50 -12.71 17.41
C TRP A 365 5.56 -13.28 16.45
N LEU A 366 6.44 -12.42 15.91
CA LEU A 366 7.49 -12.82 14.97
C LEU A 366 8.46 -13.83 15.60
N ARG A 367 8.87 -13.62 16.85
CA ARG A 367 9.73 -14.56 17.59
C ARG A 367 9.02 -15.89 17.84
N LYS A 368 7.75 -15.85 18.26
CA LYS A 368 6.98 -17.08 18.55
C LYS A 368 6.81 -17.97 17.31
N HIS A 369 6.58 -17.36 16.14
CA HIS A 369 6.33 -18.09 14.88
C HIS A 369 7.59 -18.25 14.02
N GLY A 370 8.79 -17.99 14.55
CA GLY A 370 10.06 -18.21 13.84
C GLY A 370 10.27 -17.32 12.61
N MET A 371 9.59 -16.17 12.55
CA MET A 371 9.76 -15.16 11.49
C MET A 371 10.77 -14.06 11.88
N ASN A 372 11.37 -14.17 13.07
CA ASN A 372 12.55 -13.44 13.50
C ASN A 372 13.39 -14.37 14.38
N ASP A 373 14.67 -14.56 14.03
CA ASP A 373 15.63 -15.46 14.66
C ASP A 373 16.40 -14.82 15.83
N GLY A 374 15.99 -13.63 16.27
CA GLY A 374 16.65 -12.90 17.36
C GLY A 374 17.57 -11.78 16.87
N GLY A 375 17.54 -11.45 15.59
CA GLY A 375 18.16 -10.23 15.05
C GLY A 375 17.45 -8.95 15.51
N VAL A 376 17.80 -7.83 14.87
CA VAL A 376 17.25 -6.50 15.19
C VAL A 376 15.72 -6.51 15.16
N SER A 377 15.12 -6.13 16.28
CA SER A 377 13.66 -6.08 16.46
C SER A 377 13.00 -5.07 15.52
N MET A 378 11.72 -5.26 15.23
CA MET A 378 10.95 -4.26 14.49
C MET A 378 10.84 -2.96 15.28
N GLU A 379 10.69 -3.02 16.61
CA GLU A 379 10.73 -1.83 17.48
C GLU A 379 11.99 -0.99 17.25
N GLU A 380 13.16 -1.62 17.29
CA GLU A 380 14.44 -0.96 17.09
C GLU A 380 14.59 -0.40 15.68
N ARG A 381 14.17 -1.14 14.66
CA ARG A 381 14.14 -0.65 13.26
C ARG A 381 13.28 0.60 13.14
N LEU A 382 12.08 0.62 13.75
CA LEU A 382 11.18 1.77 13.68
C LEU A 382 11.74 2.98 14.41
N LYS A 383 12.37 2.80 15.59
CA LYS A 383 13.04 3.89 16.33
C LYS A 383 14.15 4.55 15.51
N ASN A 384 14.88 3.77 14.71
CA ASN A 384 15.92 4.28 13.82
C ASN A 384 15.38 4.98 12.57
N VAL A 385 14.21 4.58 12.08
CA VAL A 385 13.59 5.17 10.87
C VAL A 385 12.83 6.46 11.21
N PHE A 386 11.88 6.39 12.15
CA PHE A 386 10.93 7.45 12.45
C PHE A 386 11.38 8.25 13.67
N THR A 387 12.11 9.33 13.43
CA THR A 387 12.71 10.15 14.48
C THR A 387 11.96 11.45 14.76
N HIS A 388 10.79 11.67 14.13
CA HIS A 388 10.01 12.90 14.29
C HIS A 388 9.20 12.94 15.59
N ARG A 389 9.02 11.79 16.25
CA ARG A 389 8.44 11.64 17.59
C ARG A 389 8.72 10.25 18.15
N GLU A 390 8.54 10.10 19.46
CA GLU A 390 8.57 8.79 20.12
C GLU A 390 7.39 7.90 19.70
N LEU A 391 7.64 6.59 19.61
CA LEU A 391 6.62 5.59 19.27
C LEU A 391 5.54 5.46 20.36
N GLY A 392 5.94 5.64 21.64
CA GLY A 392 5.03 5.55 22.79
C GLY A 392 4.12 6.78 22.97
N GLN A 393 4.25 7.81 22.14
CA GLN A 393 3.49 9.06 22.32
C GLN A 393 2.01 8.92 21.95
N LYS A 394 1.71 8.25 20.84
CA LYS A 394 0.37 8.05 20.28
C LYS A 394 0.44 7.02 19.16
N THR A 395 -0.72 6.58 18.68
CA THR A 395 -0.85 5.84 17.42
C THR A 395 -0.77 6.76 16.20
N GLY A 396 -0.36 6.21 15.06
CA GLY A 396 -0.43 6.90 13.76
C GLY A 396 0.71 6.57 12.81
N ILE A 397 1.86 6.12 13.31
CA ILE A 397 2.97 5.65 12.45
C ILE A 397 2.59 4.28 11.88
N VAL A 398 2.19 3.31 12.71
CA VAL A 398 1.81 1.98 12.19
C VAL A 398 0.39 2.05 11.65
N THR A 399 0.25 2.03 10.32
CA THR A 399 -1.07 2.13 9.67
C THR A 399 -1.72 0.77 9.59
N PHE A 400 -1.09 -0.22 8.96
CA PHE A 400 -1.66 -1.55 8.80
C PHE A 400 -0.68 -2.66 9.13
N ILE A 401 -1.21 -3.80 9.57
CA ILE A 401 -0.50 -5.07 9.64
C ILE A 401 -1.21 -6.06 8.72
N GLY A 402 -0.58 -6.31 7.58
CA GLY A 402 -1.04 -7.21 6.55
C GLY A 402 -0.52 -8.63 6.75
N ILE A 403 -1.37 -9.63 6.93
CA ILE A 403 -0.96 -11.03 7.11
C ILE A 403 -1.76 -12.00 6.22
N GLY A 404 -1.05 -12.96 5.62
CA GLY A 404 -1.64 -14.01 4.78
C GLY A 404 -0.59 -14.79 3.98
N ARG A 405 -1.02 -15.87 3.32
CA ARG A 405 -0.14 -16.76 2.53
C ARG A 405 0.33 -16.08 1.25
N LYS A 406 1.63 -16.11 0.98
CA LYS A 406 2.21 -15.49 -0.22
C LYS A 406 2.20 -16.47 -1.39
N GLY A 407 1.54 -16.10 -2.49
CA GLY A 407 1.61 -16.86 -3.75
C GLY A 407 0.57 -17.99 -3.89
N GLY A 408 -0.54 -17.89 -3.15
CA GLY A 408 -1.66 -18.83 -3.27
C GLY A 408 -2.05 -19.46 -1.93
N PRO A 409 -3.30 -19.94 -1.78
CA PRO A 409 -3.77 -20.61 -0.57
C PRO A 409 -3.05 -21.96 -0.31
N SER A 410 -2.39 -22.55 -1.33
CA SER A 410 -1.64 -23.81 -1.22
C SER A 410 -0.24 -23.68 -0.59
N LYS A 411 0.25 -22.45 -0.38
CA LYS A 411 1.55 -22.21 0.28
C LYS A 411 1.38 -22.26 1.79
N LYS A 412 2.31 -22.88 2.52
CA LYS A 412 2.21 -23.03 3.98
C LYS A 412 2.68 -21.79 4.77
N ASP A 413 3.60 -21.02 4.20
CA ASP A 413 4.23 -19.93 4.93
C ASP A 413 3.40 -18.65 4.88
N LEU A 414 3.15 -18.06 6.05
CA LEU A 414 2.60 -16.72 6.18
C LEU A 414 3.62 -15.68 5.75
N SER A 415 3.12 -14.58 5.22
CA SER A 415 3.87 -13.36 4.99
C SER A 415 3.22 -12.22 5.76
N MET A 416 4.05 -11.35 6.33
CA MET A 416 3.59 -10.18 7.05
C MET A 416 4.10 -8.92 6.35
N GLN A 417 3.24 -7.93 6.19
CA GLN A 417 3.62 -6.61 5.72
C GLN A 417 3.16 -5.57 6.74
N ILE A 418 4.07 -4.76 7.25
CA ILE A 418 3.78 -3.73 8.24
C ILE A 418 3.89 -2.39 7.53
N TYR A 419 2.82 -1.61 7.54
CA TYR A 419 2.68 -0.35 6.82
C TYR A 419 2.88 0.83 7.76
N PHE A 420 3.51 1.89 7.26
CA PHE A 420 3.92 3.04 8.05
C PHE A 420 3.60 4.37 7.38
N ALA A 421 3.02 5.30 8.14
CA ALA A 421 2.76 6.66 7.72
C ALA A 421 3.86 7.61 8.24
N PRO A 422 4.50 8.41 7.35
CA PRO A 422 5.54 9.37 7.73
C PRO A 422 5.04 10.66 8.41
N GLU A 423 3.72 10.88 8.46
CA GLU A 423 3.08 12.07 9.03
C GLU A 423 3.64 13.45 8.57
N PRO A 424 3.95 13.70 7.27
CA PRO A 424 4.54 14.96 6.79
C PRO A 424 3.61 16.18 6.84
N TYR A 425 2.31 16.01 7.11
CA TYR A 425 1.30 17.09 7.03
C TYR A 425 0.95 17.70 8.40
N PRO A 426 0.69 16.91 9.46
CA PRO A 426 0.31 17.47 10.76
C PRO A 426 1.36 18.43 11.33
N ASN A 427 2.65 18.15 11.13
CA ASN A 427 3.77 19.00 11.52
C ASN A 427 4.85 18.94 10.41
N PRO A 428 4.72 19.77 9.34
CA PRO A 428 5.68 19.74 8.24
C PRO A 428 7.08 20.08 8.73
N ARG A 429 8.01 19.12 8.61
CA ARG A 429 9.39 19.23 9.09
C ARG A 429 10.12 20.39 8.40
N VAL A 430 11.06 21.01 9.10
CA VAL A 430 11.88 22.10 8.54
C VAL A 430 13.01 21.52 7.72
#